data_AF-A0A7K4IAX5-F1
#
_entry.id   AF-A0A7K4IAX5-F1
#
_cell.length_a   1.000
_cell.length_b   1.000
_cell.length_c   1.000
_cell.angle_alpha   90.00
_cell.angle_beta   90.00
_cell.angle_gamma   90.00
#
_symmetry.space_group_name_H-M   'P 1'
#
loop_
_entity.id
_entity.type
_entity.pdbx_description
1 polymer ?
#
loop_
_entity_poly.entity_id
_entity_poly.type
_entity_poly.pdbx_seq_one_letter_code
_entity_poly.pdbx_strand_id
1 'polypeptide(L)'
;MVQVLVVAGSKSDESVVTKTTDVLRELGVTFTVEYASAHREPEKVRAIVEAAEARVIIAIAGLAAALPGVVAAYTNKPVIGVPVSSALGGLDALLSIVQMPKGTPVATVGIDNGQNAAYLAARIIGVEHKEPAKKTAIPHTYAQAGVDEEIVSAGLEMISKFVRESFKGCNVTQDFGHYANTVKISDDLCIALTTDGVGSKVLVAQAADRYDTIGQDCVAMNVNDLICIGATPVGFVDYLAVARPLPQRILEQIGTGLLAGCQECGIPILGGETAVMPEIIKGVGEDVFDLAGTAVGVVKPSEIIDGRAVEPGDIMLGVASNGLHSNGYTLARKVLLPKTRLDEMMPWGVTLGHEMLKPTRIYVKHFKALKEAGVDVHGIAHITGTGFRKILRLKKARFHITALPETPPIFETILLEGRVSWADMYSTFNMGVGLVVVVPKKERDRAIDILSKLDPTMEIGKVEEAQKASVYIEPHGVVIS
;
A
#
# COMPACT_ATOMS: atom_id res chain seq x y z
N MET A 1 10.82 -30.07 35.97
CA MET A 1 12.18 -29.52 36.23
C MET A 1 12.26 -28.18 35.54
N VAL A 2 12.58 -27.11 36.26
CA VAL A 2 12.61 -25.74 35.70
C VAL A 2 13.67 -25.67 34.60
N GLN A 3 13.31 -25.20 33.41
CA GLN A 3 14.21 -25.14 32.26
C GLN A 3 14.87 -23.76 32.11
N VAL A 4 14.17 -22.68 32.44
CA VAL A 4 14.67 -21.30 32.33
C VAL A 4 14.49 -20.56 33.64
N LEU A 5 15.52 -19.86 34.11
CA LEU A 5 15.40 -18.88 35.20
C LEU A 5 15.37 -17.49 34.58
N VAL A 6 14.35 -16.69 34.90
CA VAL A 6 14.28 -15.27 34.56
C VAL A 6 14.64 -14.45 35.80
N VAL A 7 15.70 -13.66 35.74
CA VAL A 7 16.10 -12.75 36.83
C VAL A 7 15.98 -11.32 36.35
N ALA A 8 15.15 -10.52 37.02
CA ALA A 8 14.96 -9.11 36.72
C ALA A 8 15.60 -8.21 37.78
N GLY A 9 16.17 -7.08 37.34
CA GLY A 9 16.85 -6.13 38.22
C GLY A 9 15.91 -5.43 39.20
N SER A 10 14.65 -5.20 38.80
CA SER A 10 13.60 -4.75 39.70
C SER A 10 12.20 -4.97 39.11
N LYS A 11 11.15 -4.74 39.91
CA LYS A 11 9.75 -4.78 39.45
C LYS A 11 9.41 -3.70 38.42
N SER A 12 10.24 -2.68 38.20
CA SER A 12 10.02 -1.73 37.09
C SER A 12 10.12 -2.41 35.72
N ASP A 13 10.82 -3.53 35.64
CA ASP A 13 11.09 -4.25 34.39
C ASP A 13 9.99 -5.28 34.06
N GLU A 14 8.87 -5.25 34.80
CA GLU A 14 7.76 -6.21 34.72
C GLU A 14 7.19 -6.38 33.31
N SER A 15 7.13 -5.30 32.54
CA SER A 15 6.60 -5.34 31.17
C SER A 15 7.44 -6.24 30.26
N VAL A 16 8.77 -6.23 30.44
CA VAL A 16 9.71 -7.06 29.68
C VAL A 16 9.75 -8.49 30.23
N VAL A 17 9.63 -8.65 31.56
CA VAL A 17 9.45 -9.96 32.20
C VAL A 17 8.19 -10.64 31.65
N THR A 18 7.05 -9.95 31.65
CA THR A 18 5.76 -10.47 31.17
C THR A 18 5.90 -10.95 29.71
N LYS A 19 6.39 -10.09 28.80
CA LYS A 19 6.65 -10.43 27.40
C LYS A 19 7.55 -11.67 27.23
N THR A 20 8.57 -11.80 28.08
CA THR A 20 9.47 -12.97 28.08
C THR A 20 8.71 -14.23 28.51
N THR A 21 8.00 -14.15 29.63
CA THR A 21 7.29 -15.30 30.20
C THR A 21 6.11 -15.77 29.36
N ASP A 22 5.40 -14.86 28.68
CA ASP A 22 4.30 -15.20 27.78
C ASP A 22 4.80 -16.11 26.65
N VAL A 23 5.91 -15.74 26.01
CA VAL A 23 6.53 -16.56 24.96
C VAL A 23 7.06 -17.88 25.52
N LEU A 24 7.67 -17.89 26.71
CA LEU A 24 8.08 -19.16 27.33
C LEU A 24 6.90 -20.09 27.60
N ARG A 25 5.73 -19.57 28.02
CA ARG A 25 4.49 -20.35 28.19
C ARG A 25 3.99 -20.89 26.86
N GLU A 26 3.96 -20.07 25.81
CA GLU A 26 3.56 -20.49 24.45
C GLU A 26 4.45 -21.62 23.92
N LEU A 27 5.75 -21.57 24.21
CA LEU A 27 6.73 -22.58 23.80
C LEU A 27 6.71 -23.84 24.68
N GLY A 28 5.84 -23.90 25.70
CA GLY A 28 5.79 -25.02 26.65
C GLY A 28 7.06 -25.14 27.52
N VAL A 29 7.82 -24.05 27.67
CA VAL A 29 9.05 -24.02 28.47
C VAL A 29 8.72 -23.71 29.92
N THR A 30 9.17 -24.55 30.83
CA THR A 30 8.99 -24.32 32.27
C THR A 30 10.01 -23.30 32.79
N PHE A 31 9.56 -22.33 33.59
CA PHE A 31 10.43 -21.27 34.10
C PHE A 31 10.10 -20.82 35.52
N THR A 32 11.04 -20.13 36.14
CA THR A 32 10.86 -19.36 37.39
C THR A 32 11.28 -17.91 37.18
N VAL A 33 10.70 -17.00 37.96
CA VAL A 33 10.99 -15.56 37.90
C VAL A 33 11.45 -15.09 39.28
N GLU A 34 12.58 -14.40 39.31
CA GLU A 34 13.16 -13.82 40.52
C GLU A 34 13.50 -12.35 40.31
N TYR A 35 13.42 -11.55 41.38
CA TYR A 35 13.77 -10.13 41.35
C TYR A 35 14.90 -9.84 42.34
N ALA A 36 16.03 -9.40 41.80
CA ALA A 36 17.19 -9.03 42.59
C ALA A 36 18.06 -8.02 41.83
N SER A 37 18.42 -6.94 42.52
CA SER A 37 19.25 -5.90 41.92
C SER A 37 20.73 -6.21 42.13
N ALA A 38 21.52 -6.29 41.05
CA ALA A 38 22.96 -6.53 41.13
C ALA A 38 23.74 -5.48 41.95
N HIS A 39 23.22 -4.26 42.05
CA HIS A 39 23.85 -3.17 42.79
C HIS A 39 23.41 -3.10 44.26
N ARG A 40 22.16 -3.47 44.56
CA ARG A 40 21.58 -3.34 45.92
C ARG A 40 21.60 -4.65 46.70
N GLU A 41 21.50 -5.78 46.02
CA GLU A 41 21.33 -7.11 46.60
C GLU A 41 22.29 -8.14 45.96
N PRO A 42 23.62 -7.90 45.89
CA PRO A 42 24.56 -8.76 45.16
C PRO A 42 24.61 -10.20 45.69
N GLU A 43 24.57 -10.40 47.01
CA GLU A 43 24.55 -11.74 47.62
C GLU A 43 23.26 -12.50 47.32
N LYS A 44 22.14 -11.79 47.15
CA LYS A 44 20.87 -12.39 46.76
C LYS A 44 20.92 -12.86 45.31
N VAL A 45 21.47 -12.04 44.40
CA VAL A 45 21.69 -12.43 43.01
C VAL A 45 22.56 -13.70 42.95
N ARG A 46 23.65 -13.72 43.72
CA ARG A 46 24.52 -14.89 43.81
C ARG A 46 23.77 -16.14 44.29
N ALA A 47 23.03 -16.03 45.39
CA ALA A 47 22.26 -17.14 45.95
C ALA A 47 21.21 -17.67 44.95
N ILE A 48 20.50 -16.78 44.25
CA ILE A 48 19.53 -17.15 43.21
C ILE A 48 20.21 -17.94 42.08
N VAL A 49 21.36 -17.47 41.61
CA VAL A 49 22.07 -18.06 40.47
C VAL A 49 22.71 -19.40 40.83
N GLU A 50 23.35 -19.50 42.00
CA GLU A 50 23.99 -20.73 42.48
C GLU A 50 22.96 -21.83 42.79
N ALA A 51 21.78 -21.46 43.30
CA ALA A 51 20.69 -22.41 43.57
C ALA A 51 19.86 -22.78 42.32
N ALA A 52 20.02 -22.07 41.21
CA ALA A 52 19.22 -22.29 40.02
C ALA A 52 19.52 -23.64 39.38
N GLU A 53 18.53 -24.53 39.26
CA GLU A 53 18.65 -25.78 38.48
C GLU A 53 18.37 -25.58 36.98
N ALA A 54 17.98 -24.37 36.56
CA ALA A 54 17.63 -24.04 35.17
C ALA A 54 18.75 -24.37 34.17
N ARG A 55 18.41 -24.65 32.92
CA ARG A 55 19.38 -24.91 31.84
C ARG A 55 19.89 -23.62 31.18
N VAL A 56 19.10 -22.55 31.22
CA VAL A 56 19.41 -21.21 30.67
C VAL A 56 18.93 -20.15 31.66
N ILE A 57 19.66 -19.05 31.78
CA ILE A 57 19.26 -17.90 32.60
C ILE A 57 19.02 -16.68 31.69
N ILE A 58 17.86 -16.05 31.80
CA ILE A 58 17.54 -14.78 31.16
C ILE A 58 17.65 -13.69 32.22
N ALA A 59 18.56 -12.74 32.03
CA ALA A 59 18.78 -11.61 32.93
C ALA A 59 18.26 -10.32 32.27
N ILE A 60 17.28 -9.68 32.91
CA ILE A 60 16.56 -8.51 32.40
C ILE A 60 16.90 -7.30 33.25
N ALA A 61 17.50 -6.26 32.66
CA ALA A 61 17.85 -5.06 33.43
C ALA A 61 17.94 -3.79 32.59
N GLY A 62 17.40 -2.70 33.14
CA GLY A 62 17.63 -1.33 32.66
C GLY A 62 18.62 -0.60 33.57
N LEU A 63 18.13 0.01 34.65
CA LEU A 63 18.95 0.77 35.61
C LEU A 63 19.99 -0.07 36.37
N ALA A 64 19.81 -1.40 36.38
CA ALA A 64 20.78 -2.35 36.93
C ALA A 64 21.52 -3.11 35.82
N ALA A 65 21.93 -2.42 34.76
CA ALA A 65 22.50 -2.99 33.53
C ALA A 65 23.66 -3.99 33.72
N ALA A 66 24.36 -3.95 34.85
CA ALA A 66 25.39 -4.93 35.20
C ALA A 66 24.85 -6.33 35.52
N LEU A 67 23.54 -6.49 35.78
CA LEU A 67 22.94 -7.75 36.23
C LEU A 67 23.26 -8.95 35.33
N PRO A 68 23.13 -8.89 33.99
CA PRO A 68 23.47 -10.04 33.15
C PRO A 68 24.95 -10.46 33.26
N GLY A 69 25.86 -9.50 33.39
CA GLY A 69 27.29 -9.77 33.59
C GLY A 69 27.56 -10.41 34.96
N VAL A 70 26.92 -9.91 36.01
CA VAL A 70 27.02 -10.49 37.36
C VAL A 70 26.46 -11.91 37.41
N VAL A 71 25.31 -12.15 36.76
CA VAL A 71 24.72 -13.49 36.63
C VAL A 71 25.68 -14.43 35.91
N ALA A 72 26.26 -14.00 34.79
CA ALA A 72 27.23 -14.79 34.03
C ALA A 72 28.52 -15.07 34.79
N ALA A 73 28.93 -14.21 35.73
CA ALA A 73 30.10 -14.46 36.57
C ALA A 73 29.88 -15.59 37.60
N TYR A 74 28.63 -15.88 37.98
CA TYR A 74 28.29 -16.88 38.99
C TYR A 74 27.81 -18.22 38.40
N THR A 75 27.83 -18.40 37.07
CA THR A 75 27.34 -19.63 36.45
C THR A 75 28.11 -20.02 35.21
N ASN A 76 28.19 -21.33 34.95
CA ASN A 76 28.66 -21.87 33.67
C ASN A 76 27.52 -22.10 32.67
N LYS A 77 26.28 -21.77 33.06
CA LYS A 77 25.09 -21.93 32.22
C LYS A 77 24.99 -20.78 31.21
N PRO A 78 24.39 -20.99 30.03
CA PRO A 78 24.14 -19.91 29.08
C PRO A 78 23.31 -18.79 29.73
N VAL A 79 23.82 -17.56 29.61
CA VAL A 79 23.13 -16.34 30.08
C VAL A 79 22.73 -15.49 28.89
N ILE A 80 21.45 -15.11 28.85
CA ILE A 80 20.88 -14.20 27.88
C ILE A 80 20.60 -12.87 28.56
N GLY A 81 21.19 -11.79 28.06
CA GLY A 81 20.98 -10.44 28.58
C GLY A 81 19.91 -9.70 27.80
N VAL A 82 18.92 -9.15 28.50
CA VAL A 82 17.87 -8.29 27.93
C VAL A 82 18.05 -6.87 28.46
N PRO A 83 18.61 -5.95 27.66
CA PRO A 83 18.65 -4.55 28.04
C PRO A 83 17.23 -3.99 28.08
N VAL A 84 16.90 -3.23 29.12
CA VAL A 84 15.60 -2.55 29.24
C VAL A 84 15.78 -1.06 29.02
N SER A 85 14.87 -0.45 28.27
CA SER A 85 14.87 1.00 28.06
C SER A 85 14.68 1.73 29.39
N SER A 86 15.68 2.55 29.75
CA SER A 86 15.64 3.36 30.96
C SER A 86 16.33 4.70 30.71
N ALA A 87 17.51 4.95 31.29
CA ALA A 87 18.33 6.09 30.90
C ALA A 87 18.83 5.91 29.44
N LEU A 88 19.01 7.01 28.71
CA LEU A 88 19.56 7.00 27.34
C LEU A 88 18.87 6.02 26.35
N GLY A 89 17.57 5.75 26.55
CA GLY A 89 16.81 4.83 25.69
C GLY A 89 17.27 3.37 25.77
N GLY A 90 18.03 2.98 26.80
CA GLY A 90 18.55 1.61 26.98
C GLY A 90 19.86 1.32 26.24
N LEU A 91 20.46 2.32 25.58
CA LEU A 91 21.75 2.16 24.90
C LEU A 91 22.88 1.92 25.91
N ASP A 92 22.81 2.56 27.08
CA ASP A 92 23.68 2.32 28.22
C ASP A 92 23.59 0.86 28.71
N ALA A 93 22.38 0.33 28.85
CA ALA A 93 22.15 -1.05 29.24
C ALA A 93 22.67 -2.02 28.17
N LEU A 94 22.40 -1.74 26.88
CA LEU A 94 22.89 -2.56 25.77
C LEU A 94 24.42 -2.62 25.77
N LEU A 95 25.09 -1.45 25.78
CA LEU A 95 26.55 -1.35 25.77
C LEU A 95 27.18 -1.99 27.01
N SER A 96 26.54 -1.88 28.18
CA SER A 96 26.98 -2.54 29.39
C SER A 96 26.92 -4.06 29.26
N ILE A 97 25.89 -4.62 28.63
CA ILE A 97 25.68 -6.07 28.54
C ILE A 97 26.55 -6.69 27.43
N VAL A 98 26.75 -6.00 26.29
CA VAL A 98 27.55 -6.54 25.18
C VAL A 98 29.07 -6.52 25.44
N GLN A 99 29.56 -5.65 26.32
CA GLN A 99 31.00 -5.46 26.57
C GLN A 99 31.53 -6.35 27.71
N MET A 100 31.22 -7.65 27.67
CA MET A 100 31.70 -8.57 28.70
C MET A 100 33.16 -8.98 28.51
N PRO A 101 33.93 -9.13 29.61
CA PRO A 101 35.31 -9.59 29.54
C PRO A 101 35.38 -11.05 29.06
N LYS A 102 36.56 -11.43 28.55
CA LYS A 102 36.86 -12.82 28.18
C LYS A 102 36.57 -13.75 29.36
N GLY A 103 35.79 -14.80 29.12
CA GLY A 103 35.45 -15.82 30.12
C GLY A 103 34.07 -15.65 30.75
N THR A 104 33.36 -14.54 30.48
CA THR A 104 32.02 -14.28 31.03
C THR A 104 31.03 -13.91 29.91
N PRO A 105 30.77 -14.81 28.95
CA PRO A 105 29.96 -14.48 27.78
C PRO A 105 28.49 -14.25 28.14
N VAL A 106 27.88 -13.22 27.56
CA VAL A 106 26.43 -12.96 27.63
C VAL A 106 25.87 -12.84 26.22
N ALA A 107 24.86 -13.65 25.90
CA ALA A 107 24.14 -13.55 24.63
C ALA A 107 23.13 -12.39 24.73
N THR A 108 23.44 -11.25 24.12
CA THR A 108 22.62 -10.05 24.26
C THR A 108 21.57 -9.97 23.16
N VAL A 109 20.30 -9.75 23.53
CA VAL A 109 19.21 -9.46 22.59
C VAL A 109 18.96 -7.95 22.48
N GLY A 110 18.05 -7.53 21.59
CA GLY A 110 17.69 -6.12 21.45
C GLY A 110 17.06 -5.52 22.72
N ILE A 111 17.06 -4.19 22.80
CA ILE A 111 16.44 -3.43 23.90
C ILE A 111 14.94 -3.77 23.99
N ASP A 112 14.46 -4.00 25.22
CA ASP A 112 13.10 -4.43 25.59
C ASP A 112 12.64 -5.75 24.94
N ASN A 113 13.56 -6.51 24.36
CA ASN A 113 13.22 -7.66 23.52
C ASN A 113 13.23 -8.98 24.29
N GLY A 114 12.41 -9.04 25.34
CA GLY A 114 12.20 -10.22 26.16
C GLY A 114 11.71 -11.44 25.37
N GLN A 115 10.91 -11.21 24.32
CA GLN A 115 10.43 -12.27 23.43
C GLN A 115 11.58 -13.00 22.72
N ASN A 116 12.54 -12.27 22.14
CA ASN A 116 13.68 -12.90 21.49
C ASN A 116 14.57 -13.65 22.49
N ALA A 117 14.67 -13.18 23.74
CA ALA A 117 15.37 -13.92 24.77
C ALA A 117 14.69 -15.26 25.08
N ALA A 118 13.37 -15.30 25.13
CA ALA A 118 12.61 -16.55 25.29
C ALA A 118 12.82 -17.52 24.12
N TYR A 119 12.74 -17.04 22.86
CA TYR A 119 13.03 -17.88 21.69
C TYR A 119 14.48 -18.38 21.65
N LEU A 120 15.44 -17.54 22.00
CA LEU A 120 16.84 -17.93 22.07
C LEU A 120 17.07 -18.96 23.18
N ALA A 121 16.46 -18.78 24.36
CA ALA A 121 16.50 -19.77 25.44
C ALA A 121 15.93 -21.11 24.99
N ALA A 122 14.77 -21.12 24.32
CA ALA A 122 14.13 -22.32 23.78
C ALA A 122 15.02 -23.07 22.78
N ARG A 123 15.73 -22.34 21.91
CA ARG A 123 16.72 -22.92 20.98
C ARG A 123 17.90 -23.55 21.70
N ILE A 124 18.43 -22.90 22.72
CA ILE A 124 19.55 -23.41 23.52
C ILE A 124 19.16 -24.71 24.26
N ILE A 125 17.93 -24.80 24.78
CA ILE A 125 17.47 -26.02 25.47
C ILE A 125 16.99 -27.14 24.52
N GLY A 126 16.88 -26.85 23.22
CA GLY A 126 16.50 -27.80 22.18
C GLY A 126 15.00 -28.07 22.08
N VAL A 127 14.15 -27.09 22.35
CA VAL A 127 12.69 -27.22 22.14
C VAL A 127 12.41 -27.24 20.64
N GLU A 128 11.84 -28.34 20.15
CA GLU A 128 11.32 -28.43 18.78
C GLU A 128 10.08 -27.54 18.66
N HIS A 129 10.25 -26.37 18.04
CA HIS A 129 9.15 -25.52 17.65
C HIS A 129 8.78 -25.78 16.18
N LYS A 130 7.50 -26.06 15.90
CA LYS A 130 6.98 -26.03 14.52
C LYS A 130 6.99 -24.59 14.03
N GLU A 131 7.99 -24.29 13.20
CA GLU A 131 8.29 -23.04 12.51
C GLU A 131 8.39 -21.76 13.36
N PRO A 132 9.46 -20.95 13.23
CA PRO A 132 9.44 -19.59 13.76
C PRO A 132 8.39 -18.76 12.98
N ALA A 133 7.74 -17.82 13.68
CA ALA A 133 6.83 -16.84 13.09
C ALA A 133 7.35 -16.36 11.72
N LYS A 134 6.48 -16.43 10.70
CA LYS A 134 6.75 -16.01 9.31
C LYS A 134 7.72 -14.83 9.30
N LYS A 135 8.97 -15.06 8.86
CA LYS A 135 9.74 -13.97 8.23
C LYS A 135 8.77 -13.38 7.23
N THR A 136 8.44 -12.09 7.34
CA THR A 136 7.60 -11.41 6.37
C THR A 136 8.26 -11.57 5.00
N ALA A 137 7.87 -12.61 4.26
CA ALA A 137 8.35 -12.84 2.93
C ALA A 137 7.97 -11.60 2.12
N ILE A 138 8.95 -11.00 1.45
CA ILE A 138 8.68 -9.93 0.50
C ILE A 138 7.72 -10.55 -0.52
N PRO A 139 6.49 -10.02 -0.67
CA PRO A 139 5.54 -10.60 -1.60
C PRO A 139 6.03 -10.40 -3.03
N HIS A 140 5.93 -11.45 -3.83
CA HIS A 140 6.29 -11.42 -5.25
C HIS A 140 5.09 -11.09 -6.15
N THR A 141 3.87 -11.13 -5.61
CA THR A 141 2.61 -10.82 -6.31
C THR A 141 1.69 -9.95 -5.45
N TYR A 142 0.71 -9.27 -6.06
CA TYR A 142 -0.29 -8.48 -5.33
C TYR A 142 -1.16 -9.34 -4.40
N ALA A 143 -1.47 -10.57 -4.82
CA ALA A 143 -2.15 -11.58 -3.99
C ALA A 143 -1.34 -11.94 -2.75
N GLN A 144 -0.04 -12.21 -2.88
CA GLN A 144 0.85 -12.45 -1.73
C GLN A 144 0.98 -11.20 -0.84
N ALA A 145 0.82 -10.01 -1.42
CA ALA A 145 0.75 -8.75 -0.68
C ALA A 145 -0.58 -8.60 0.10
N GLY A 146 -1.52 -9.55 0.00
CA GLY A 146 -2.75 -9.61 0.79
C GLY A 146 -3.99 -9.08 0.06
N VAL A 147 -3.90 -8.85 -1.25
CA VAL A 147 -5.04 -8.45 -2.08
C VAL A 147 -5.16 -9.42 -3.25
N ASP A 148 -6.04 -10.40 -3.10
CA ASP A 148 -6.30 -11.44 -4.10
C ASP A 148 -7.42 -10.98 -5.05
N GLU A 149 -7.05 -10.66 -6.29
CA GLU A 149 -7.98 -10.14 -7.29
C GLU A 149 -9.01 -11.18 -7.74
N GLU A 150 -8.70 -12.48 -7.71
CA GLU A 150 -9.64 -13.53 -8.08
C GLU A 150 -10.77 -13.63 -7.04
N ILE A 151 -10.39 -13.58 -5.75
CA ILE A 151 -11.36 -13.58 -4.64
C ILE A 151 -12.23 -12.31 -4.69
N VAL A 152 -11.62 -11.15 -4.93
CA VAL A 152 -12.33 -9.87 -5.05
C VAL A 152 -13.28 -9.91 -6.24
N SER A 153 -12.83 -10.40 -7.40
CA SER A 153 -13.65 -10.53 -8.61
C SER A 153 -14.83 -11.48 -8.41
N ALA A 154 -14.64 -12.61 -7.73
CA ALA A 154 -15.72 -13.55 -7.44
C ALA A 154 -16.80 -12.91 -6.53
N GLY A 155 -16.38 -12.15 -5.51
CA GLY A 155 -17.31 -11.39 -4.66
C GLY A 155 -18.05 -10.30 -5.42
N LEU A 156 -17.35 -9.57 -6.29
CA LEU A 156 -17.96 -8.54 -7.15
C LEU A 156 -18.98 -9.14 -8.13
N GLU A 157 -18.72 -10.33 -8.66
CA GLU A 157 -19.67 -11.00 -9.56
C GLU A 157 -20.98 -11.34 -8.84
N MET A 158 -20.93 -11.73 -7.56
CA MET A 158 -22.13 -11.93 -6.75
C MET A 158 -22.92 -10.64 -6.55
N ILE A 159 -22.23 -9.52 -6.27
CA ILE A 159 -22.85 -8.20 -6.11
C ILE A 159 -23.42 -7.70 -7.44
N SER A 160 -22.76 -8.01 -8.56
CA SER A 160 -23.16 -7.59 -9.91
C SER A 160 -24.60 -7.95 -10.24
N LYS A 161 -25.09 -9.09 -9.73
CA LYS A 161 -26.48 -9.52 -9.91
C LYS A 161 -27.46 -8.53 -9.29
N PHE A 162 -27.20 -8.07 -8.06
CA PHE A 162 -28.05 -7.10 -7.38
C PHE A 162 -28.01 -5.74 -8.08
N VAL A 163 -26.85 -5.33 -8.58
CA VAL A 163 -26.71 -4.07 -9.33
C VAL A 163 -27.45 -4.13 -10.66
N ARG A 164 -27.31 -5.22 -11.41
CA ARG A 164 -28.06 -5.40 -12.67
C ARG A 164 -29.57 -5.50 -12.44
N GLU A 165 -29.99 -6.08 -11.32
CA GLU A 165 -31.40 -6.09 -10.93
C GLU A 165 -31.92 -4.68 -10.66
N SER A 166 -31.14 -3.82 -9.98
CA SER A 166 -31.54 -2.43 -9.72
C SER A 166 -31.59 -1.55 -10.97
N PHE A 167 -30.95 -1.96 -12.06
CA PHE A 167 -31.04 -1.26 -13.35
C PHE A 167 -32.39 -1.50 -14.05
N LYS A 168 -33.12 -2.56 -13.71
CA LYS A 168 -34.40 -2.87 -14.36
C LYS A 168 -35.44 -1.82 -14.01
N GLY A 169 -36.01 -1.19 -15.05
CA GLY A 169 -37.00 -0.12 -14.90
C GLY A 169 -36.39 1.26 -14.64
N CYS A 170 -35.06 1.37 -14.65
CA CYS A 170 -34.34 2.64 -14.60
C CYS A 170 -33.68 2.93 -15.97
N ASN A 171 -33.43 4.20 -16.26
CA ASN A 171 -32.79 4.60 -17.52
C ASN A 171 -31.26 4.57 -17.43
N VAL A 172 -30.69 3.44 -17.04
CA VAL A 172 -29.23 3.23 -17.02
C VAL A 172 -28.75 2.80 -18.40
N THR A 173 -27.64 3.37 -18.89
CA THR A 173 -27.20 3.15 -20.29
C THR A 173 -26.01 2.20 -20.46
N GLN A 174 -25.18 2.01 -19.43
CA GLN A 174 -24.04 1.08 -19.40
C GLN A 174 -24.36 -0.20 -18.61
N ASP A 175 -23.56 -1.26 -18.80
CA ASP A 175 -23.60 -2.46 -17.95
C ASP A 175 -22.63 -2.33 -16.75
N PHE A 176 -22.84 -3.17 -15.74
CA PHE A 176 -21.96 -3.28 -14.58
C PHE A 176 -20.51 -3.59 -14.97
N GLY A 177 -19.55 -2.92 -14.31
CA GLY A 177 -18.11 -3.16 -14.48
C GLY A 177 -17.40 -2.19 -15.44
N HIS A 178 -18.12 -1.26 -16.07
CA HIS A 178 -17.50 -0.12 -16.76
C HIS A 178 -16.87 0.87 -15.75
N TYR A 179 -16.18 1.91 -16.24
CA TYR A 179 -15.55 2.94 -15.41
C TYR A 179 -16.55 3.79 -14.61
N ALA A 180 -17.71 4.08 -15.19
CA ALA A 180 -18.80 4.81 -14.54
C ALA A 180 -20.13 4.33 -15.11
N ASN A 181 -21.23 4.59 -14.40
CA ASN A 181 -22.58 4.37 -14.90
C ASN A 181 -23.32 5.70 -15.00
N THR A 182 -24.27 5.75 -15.92
CA THR A 182 -25.10 6.93 -16.15
C THR A 182 -26.57 6.64 -15.96
N VAL A 183 -27.32 7.67 -15.57
CA VAL A 183 -28.78 7.69 -15.56
C VAL A 183 -29.24 8.76 -16.53
N LYS A 184 -30.05 8.38 -17.53
CA LYS A 184 -30.67 9.31 -18.48
C LYS A 184 -31.78 10.10 -17.79
N ILE A 185 -31.64 11.43 -17.78
CA ILE A 185 -32.58 12.39 -17.18
C ILE A 185 -33.51 12.98 -18.25
N SER A 186 -32.97 13.25 -19.44
CA SER A 186 -33.70 13.75 -20.62
C SER A 186 -33.08 13.19 -21.90
N ASP A 187 -33.64 13.53 -23.06
CA ASP A 187 -33.13 13.08 -24.36
C ASP A 187 -31.72 13.58 -24.68
N ASP A 188 -31.29 14.65 -24.02
CA ASP A 188 -30.00 15.31 -24.22
C ASP A 188 -29.10 15.29 -22.97
N LEU A 189 -29.53 14.67 -21.87
CA LEU A 189 -28.77 14.66 -20.62
C LEU A 189 -28.79 13.30 -19.92
N CYS A 190 -27.59 12.79 -19.67
CA CYS A 190 -27.30 11.76 -18.71
C CYS A 190 -26.44 12.33 -17.57
N ILE A 191 -26.70 11.90 -16.34
CA ILE A 191 -25.83 12.13 -15.20
C ILE A 191 -24.97 10.88 -14.99
N ALA A 192 -23.68 11.08 -14.84
CA ALA A 192 -22.69 10.05 -14.51
C ALA A 192 -22.25 10.21 -13.05
N LEU A 193 -22.08 9.10 -12.33
CA LEU A 193 -21.46 9.11 -11.00
C LEU A 193 -20.35 8.07 -10.92
N THR A 194 -19.28 8.42 -10.21
CA THR A 194 -18.21 7.51 -9.78
C THR A 194 -17.97 7.72 -8.30
N THR A 195 -17.65 6.66 -7.58
CA THR A 195 -17.12 6.76 -6.23
C THR A 195 -15.86 5.91 -6.13
N ASP A 196 -14.80 6.49 -5.59
CA ASP A 196 -13.53 5.83 -5.38
C ASP A 196 -12.74 6.52 -4.26
N GLY A 197 -11.81 5.78 -3.66
CA GLY A 197 -10.92 6.26 -2.60
C GLY A 197 -9.46 6.35 -3.03
N VAL A 198 -8.65 6.90 -2.13
CA VAL A 198 -7.19 6.98 -2.34
C VAL A 198 -6.54 5.59 -2.20
N GLY A 199 -7.10 4.73 -1.35
CA GLY A 199 -6.56 3.40 -1.08
C GLY A 199 -5.27 3.43 -0.25
N SER A 200 -4.46 2.37 -0.31
CA SER A 200 -3.32 2.16 0.61
C SER A 200 -2.16 3.15 0.45
N LYS A 201 -2.25 4.10 -0.49
CA LYS A 201 -1.37 5.28 -0.55
C LYS A 201 -1.49 6.17 0.69
N VAL A 202 -2.66 6.23 1.34
CA VAL A 202 -2.83 6.97 2.62
C VAL A 202 -1.86 6.51 3.70
N LEU A 203 -1.46 5.23 3.68
CA LEU A 203 -0.50 4.68 4.64
C LEU A 203 0.93 5.19 4.40
N VAL A 204 1.27 5.56 3.15
CA VAL A 204 2.55 6.22 2.84
C VAL A 204 2.51 7.66 3.28
N ALA A 205 1.40 8.36 3.05
CA ALA A 205 1.18 9.74 3.50
C ALA A 205 1.31 9.85 5.03
N GLN A 206 0.68 8.92 5.76
CA GLN A 206 0.80 8.78 7.23
C GLN A 206 2.25 8.54 7.67
N ALA A 207 2.95 7.61 7.01
CA ALA A 207 4.33 7.29 7.37
C ALA A 207 5.32 8.43 7.03
N ALA A 208 5.00 9.29 6.06
CA ALA A 208 5.81 10.43 5.66
C ALA A 208 5.44 11.75 6.36
N ASP A 209 4.36 11.78 7.16
CA ASP A 209 3.74 13.00 7.71
C ASP A 209 3.46 14.08 6.64
N ARG A 210 2.97 13.65 5.47
CA ARG A 210 2.68 14.51 4.31
C ARG A 210 1.34 14.15 3.69
N TYR A 211 0.41 15.10 3.66
CA TYR A 211 -0.99 14.87 3.30
C TYR A 211 -1.51 15.84 2.22
N ASP A 212 -0.66 16.73 1.74
CA ASP A 212 -1.01 17.84 0.83
C ASP A 212 -1.42 17.39 -0.58
N THR A 213 -1.08 16.16 -0.97
CA THR A 213 -1.36 15.61 -2.31
C THR A 213 -2.46 14.56 -2.35
N ILE A 214 -2.83 13.95 -1.22
CA ILE A 214 -3.79 12.82 -1.21
C ILE A 214 -5.21 13.23 -1.60
N GLY A 215 -5.59 14.48 -1.34
CA GLY A 215 -6.88 15.00 -1.82
C GLY A 215 -6.93 15.07 -3.35
N GLN A 216 -5.81 15.39 -4.00
CA GLN A 216 -5.73 15.41 -5.47
C GLN A 216 -5.84 13.99 -6.03
N ASP A 217 -5.23 13.00 -5.38
CA ASP A 217 -5.41 11.58 -5.74
C ASP A 217 -6.89 11.16 -5.67
N CYS A 218 -7.59 11.54 -4.60
CA CYS A 218 -9.01 11.22 -4.42
C CYS A 218 -9.88 11.80 -5.55
N VAL A 219 -9.64 13.05 -5.93
CA VAL A 219 -10.33 13.68 -7.07
C VAL A 219 -9.99 12.97 -8.37
N ALA A 220 -8.69 12.74 -8.63
CA ALA A 220 -8.19 12.14 -9.87
C ALA A 220 -8.78 10.76 -10.14
N MET A 221 -8.86 9.91 -9.12
CA MET A 221 -9.44 8.56 -9.23
C MET A 221 -10.88 8.57 -9.74
N ASN A 222 -11.66 9.56 -9.33
CA ASN A 222 -13.07 9.69 -9.71
C ASN A 222 -13.26 10.37 -11.08
N VAL A 223 -12.64 11.53 -11.28
CA VAL A 223 -12.86 12.33 -12.51
C VAL A 223 -12.28 11.66 -13.75
N ASN A 224 -11.19 10.91 -13.61
CA ASN A 224 -10.61 10.16 -14.74
C ASN A 224 -11.51 8.99 -15.16
N ASP A 225 -12.26 8.39 -14.25
CA ASP A 225 -13.23 7.32 -14.58
C ASP A 225 -14.49 7.89 -15.23
N LEU A 226 -14.89 9.13 -14.91
CA LEU A 226 -15.97 9.84 -15.61
C LEU A 226 -15.63 10.11 -17.09
N ILE A 227 -14.43 10.60 -17.38
CA ILE A 227 -14.04 10.90 -18.76
C ILE A 227 -13.93 9.62 -19.61
N CYS A 228 -13.69 8.46 -18.99
CA CYS A 228 -13.65 7.17 -19.69
C CYS A 228 -14.97 6.82 -20.38
N ILE A 229 -16.10 7.38 -19.92
CA ILE A 229 -17.41 7.21 -20.55
C ILE A 229 -17.86 8.41 -21.38
N GLY A 230 -16.98 9.37 -21.63
CA GLY A 230 -17.29 10.62 -22.32
C GLY A 230 -17.98 11.66 -21.45
N ALA A 231 -18.07 11.45 -20.14
CA ALA A 231 -18.71 12.40 -19.23
C ALA A 231 -17.78 13.56 -18.86
N THR A 232 -18.32 14.77 -18.90
CA THR A 232 -17.63 15.97 -18.42
C THR A 232 -17.91 16.12 -16.93
N PRO A 233 -16.89 16.09 -16.04
CA PRO A 233 -17.08 16.32 -14.61
C PRO A 233 -17.69 17.71 -14.34
N VAL A 234 -18.62 17.80 -13.38
CA VAL A 234 -19.28 19.07 -13.01
C VAL A 234 -19.30 19.33 -11.50
N GLY A 235 -18.92 18.37 -10.66
CA GLY A 235 -18.82 18.56 -9.22
C GLY A 235 -18.23 17.35 -8.50
N PHE A 236 -17.85 17.57 -7.24
CA PHE A 236 -17.21 16.57 -6.40
C PHE A 236 -17.69 16.67 -4.95
N VAL A 237 -17.82 15.53 -4.27
CA VAL A 237 -18.03 15.46 -2.82
C VAL A 237 -17.07 14.48 -2.17
N ASP A 238 -16.64 14.74 -0.94
CA ASP A 238 -15.71 13.89 -0.20
C ASP A 238 -16.32 13.24 1.05
N TYR A 239 -15.72 12.12 1.47
CA TYR A 239 -16.02 11.44 2.73
C TYR A 239 -14.70 11.11 3.43
N LEU A 240 -14.48 11.74 4.58
CA LEU A 240 -13.29 11.56 5.41
C LEU A 240 -13.66 10.75 6.66
N ALA A 241 -13.18 9.51 6.72
CA ALA A 241 -13.34 8.67 7.90
C ALA A 241 -12.05 8.66 8.73
N VAL A 242 -12.14 8.98 10.02
CA VAL A 242 -10.96 9.12 10.90
C VAL A 242 -11.11 8.23 12.13
N ALA A 243 -10.00 7.70 12.66
CA ALA A 243 -10.04 6.97 13.93
C ALA A 243 -10.28 7.91 15.11
N ARG A 244 -9.72 9.12 15.03
CA ARG A 244 -9.85 10.22 16.00
C ARG A 244 -9.86 11.55 15.25
N PRO A 245 -10.32 12.65 15.86
CA PRO A 245 -10.21 13.97 15.24
C PRO A 245 -8.77 14.26 14.81
N LEU A 246 -8.57 14.62 13.54
CA LEU A 246 -7.26 14.93 13.00
C LEU A 246 -6.83 16.35 13.41
N PRO A 247 -5.51 16.59 13.60
CA PRO A 247 -4.97 17.94 13.76
C PRO A 247 -5.37 18.86 12.59
N GLN A 248 -5.61 20.14 12.89
CA GLN A 248 -6.01 21.14 11.88
C GLN A 248 -5.04 21.21 10.70
N ARG A 249 -3.73 21.07 10.94
CA ARG A 249 -2.68 21.03 9.91
C ARG A 249 -2.90 19.91 8.88
N ILE A 250 -3.38 18.75 9.32
CA ILE A 250 -3.63 17.60 8.43
C ILE A 250 -4.90 17.86 7.61
N LEU A 251 -5.97 18.34 8.26
CA LEU A 251 -7.21 18.71 7.57
C LEU A 251 -6.98 19.79 6.50
N GLU A 252 -6.16 20.80 6.80
CA GLU A 252 -5.78 21.85 5.85
C GLU A 252 -5.02 21.29 4.65
N GLN A 253 -4.10 20.35 4.86
CA GLN A 253 -3.37 19.68 3.79
C GLN A 253 -4.29 18.83 2.91
N ILE A 254 -5.18 18.04 3.51
CA ILE A 254 -6.16 17.24 2.76
C ILE A 254 -7.05 18.16 1.92
N GLY A 255 -7.59 19.21 2.54
CA GLY A 255 -8.42 20.22 1.87
C GLY A 255 -7.67 20.93 0.74
N THR A 256 -6.38 21.24 0.92
CA THR A 256 -5.53 21.81 -0.13
C THR A 256 -5.41 20.89 -1.33
N GLY A 257 -5.18 19.59 -1.10
CA GLY A 257 -5.13 18.60 -2.17
C GLY A 257 -6.46 18.46 -2.92
N LEU A 258 -7.58 18.41 -2.19
CA LEU A 258 -8.93 18.32 -2.78
C LEU A 258 -9.21 19.56 -3.65
N LEU A 259 -8.90 20.75 -3.14
CA LEU A 259 -9.06 22.00 -3.86
C LEU A 259 -8.20 22.04 -5.13
N ALA A 260 -6.92 21.65 -5.03
CA ALA A 260 -6.01 21.61 -6.17
C ALA A 260 -6.53 20.67 -7.27
N GLY A 261 -6.99 19.47 -6.92
CA GLY A 261 -7.57 18.53 -7.87
C GLY A 261 -8.84 19.07 -8.55
N CYS A 262 -9.75 19.66 -7.77
CA CYS A 262 -10.99 20.24 -8.31
C CYS A 262 -10.72 21.45 -9.21
N GLN A 263 -9.75 22.31 -8.84
CA GLN A 263 -9.31 23.44 -9.66
C GLN A 263 -8.68 23.00 -10.98
N GLU A 264 -7.88 21.92 -10.96
CA GLU A 264 -7.28 21.37 -12.19
C GLU A 264 -8.35 20.85 -13.16
N CYS A 265 -9.44 20.28 -12.63
CA CYS A 265 -10.61 19.84 -13.39
C CYS A 265 -11.54 20.99 -13.83
N GLY A 266 -11.50 22.13 -13.14
CA GLY A 266 -12.46 23.23 -13.31
C GLY A 266 -13.84 22.94 -12.71
N ILE A 267 -13.91 22.19 -11.60
CA ILE A 267 -15.16 21.82 -10.92
C ILE A 267 -15.18 22.31 -9.46
N PRO A 268 -16.35 22.52 -8.85
CA PRO A 268 -16.47 22.84 -7.44
C PRO A 268 -16.45 21.57 -6.55
N ILE A 269 -16.00 21.75 -5.30
CA ILE A 269 -16.33 20.84 -4.19
C ILE A 269 -17.72 21.26 -3.70
N LEU A 270 -18.70 20.36 -3.82
CA LEU A 270 -20.10 20.61 -3.51
C LEU A 270 -20.43 20.40 -2.02
N GLY A 271 -19.58 19.67 -1.31
CA GLY A 271 -19.74 19.33 0.10
C GLY A 271 -18.92 18.10 0.45
N GLY A 272 -18.98 17.70 1.71
CA GLY A 272 -18.35 16.49 2.20
C GLY A 272 -18.87 16.11 3.58
N GLU A 273 -18.44 14.95 4.06
CA GLU A 273 -18.82 14.43 5.37
C GLU A 273 -17.58 13.91 6.12
N THR A 274 -17.55 14.09 7.44
CA THR A 274 -16.45 13.63 8.30
C THR A 274 -16.98 12.74 9.42
N ALA A 275 -16.50 11.50 9.49
CA ALA A 275 -16.93 10.51 10.48
C ALA A 275 -15.78 10.06 11.39
N VAL A 276 -16.00 10.05 12.71
CA VAL A 276 -15.02 9.55 13.70
C VAL A 276 -15.40 8.13 14.12
N MET A 277 -14.56 7.14 13.77
CA MET A 277 -14.84 5.71 13.92
C MET A 277 -13.60 4.93 14.43
N PRO A 278 -13.25 5.04 15.74
CA PRO A 278 -12.01 4.51 16.31
C PRO A 278 -11.88 2.98 16.24
N GLU A 279 -12.99 2.24 16.29
CA GLU A 279 -12.96 0.77 16.25
C GLU A 279 -12.87 0.21 14.81
N ILE A 280 -13.17 1.04 13.81
CA ILE A 280 -13.24 0.65 12.39
C ILE A 280 -11.97 1.05 11.66
N ILE A 281 -11.52 2.29 11.84
CA ILE A 281 -10.42 2.88 11.08
C ILE A 281 -9.07 2.48 11.70
N LYS A 282 -8.25 1.77 10.91
CA LYS A 282 -6.93 1.24 11.32
C LYS A 282 -5.87 1.59 10.29
N GLY A 283 -4.64 1.85 10.73
CA GLY A 283 -3.54 2.25 9.86
C GLY A 283 -2.23 2.47 10.61
N VAL A 284 -1.39 3.37 10.11
CA VAL A 284 -0.04 3.62 10.66
C VAL A 284 -0.03 4.94 11.43
N GLY A 285 0.49 4.90 12.66
CA GLY A 285 0.54 6.07 13.54
C GLY A 285 -0.81 6.35 14.21
N GLU A 286 -0.96 7.55 14.76
CA GLU A 286 -2.18 7.96 15.47
C GLU A 286 -3.17 8.71 14.56
N ASP A 287 -2.67 9.39 13.52
CA ASP A 287 -3.46 10.20 12.58
C ASP A 287 -3.97 9.35 11.42
N VAL A 288 -4.78 8.36 11.78
CA VAL A 288 -5.31 7.37 10.86
C VAL A 288 -6.64 7.81 10.28
N PHE A 289 -6.74 7.75 8.96
CA PHE A 289 -7.95 8.05 8.22
C PHE A 289 -8.03 7.26 6.90
N ASP A 290 -9.24 7.25 6.33
CA ASP A 290 -9.54 6.89 4.96
C ASP A 290 -10.21 8.09 4.27
N LEU A 291 -9.93 8.28 2.99
CA LEU A 291 -10.46 9.36 2.18
C LEU A 291 -11.08 8.79 0.92
N ALA A 292 -12.40 8.95 0.81
CA ALA A 292 -13.18 8.60 -0.35
C ALA A 292 -13.80 9.84 -0.98
N GLY A 293 -14.13 9.75 -2.26
CA GLY A 293 -14.76 10.82 -3.01
C GLY A 293 -15.81 10.29 -3.97
N THR A 294 -16.66 11.19 -4.41
CA THR A 294 -17.64 10.94 -5.47
C THR A 294 -17.62 12.12 -6.43
N ALA A 295 -17.39 11.83 -7.70
CA ALA A 295 -17.53 12.84 -8.76
C ALA A 295 -18.86 12.65 -9.48
N VAL A 296 -19.47 13.77 -9.86
CA VAL A 296 -20.64 13.81 -10.73
C VAL A 296 -20.24 14.42 -12.08
N GLY A 297 -20.69 13.81 -13.16
CA GLY A 297 -20.46 14.27 -14.52
C GLY A 297 -21.74 14.30 -15.33
N VAL A 298 -21.68 14.96 -16.49
CA VAL A 298 -22.78 15.03 -17.45
C VAL A 298 -22.31 14.62 -18.84
N VAL A 299 -23.18 13.96 -19.58
CA VAL A 299 -22.92 13.52 -20.96
C VAL A 299 -24.22 13.48 -21.75
N LYS A 300 -24.16 13.77 -23.05
CA LYS A 300 -25.30 13.51 -23.93
C LYS A 300 -25.38 12.01 -24.21
N PRO A 301 -26.58 11.40 -24.29
CA PRO A 301 -26.68 9.97 -24.62
C PRO A 301 -25.93 9.55 -25.89
N SER A 302 -25.88 10.42 -26.91
CA SER A 302 -25.17 10.19 -28.18
C SER A 302 -23.65 10.33 -28.11
N GLU A 303 -23.11 10.89 -27.03
CA GLU A 303 -21.67 11.14 -26.83
C GLU A 303 -21.05 10.13 -25.85
N ILE A 304 -21.83 9.14 -25.38
CA ILE A 304 -21.35 8.13 -24.44
C ILE A 304 -20.31 7.24 -25.12
N ILE A 305 -19.17 7.08 -24.46
CA ILE A 305 -18.09 6.18 -24.87
C ILE A 305 -18.20 4.91 -24.03
N ASP A 306 -18.71 3.84 -24.62
CA ASP A 306 -18.90 2.53 -23.95
C ASP A 306 -18.15 1.39 -24.65
N GLY A 307 -17.23 1.75 -25.54
CA GLY A 307 -16.40 0.83 -26.31
C GLY A 307 -17.11 0.09 -27.44
N ARG A 308 -18.42 0.31 -27.68
CA ARG A 308 -19.12 -0.29 -28.82
C ARG A 308 -18.49 0.07 -30.16
N ALA A 309 -18.04 1.32 -30.27
CA ALA A 309 -17.38 1.88 -31.45
C ALA A 309 -15.97 1.32 -31.71
N VAL A 310 -15.35 0.63 -30.74
CA VAL A 310 -14.00 0.06 -30.91
C VAL A 310 -14.01 -1.03 -31.99
N GLU A 311 -13.14 -0.92 -33.00
CA GLU A 311 -13.07 -1.83 -34.14
C GLU A 311 -11.64 -2.40 -34.32
N PRO A 312 -11.50 -3.62 -34.86
CA PRO A 312 -10.19 -4.12 -35.28
C PRO A 312 -9.51 -3.13 -36.25
N GLY A 313 -8.26 -2.78 -35.98
CA GLY A 313 -7.51 -1.77 -36.73
C GLY A 313 -7.50 -0.38 -36.11
N ASP A 314 -8.30 -0.14 -35.07
CA ASP A 314 -8.19 1.07 -34.26
C ASP A 314 -6.83 1.17 -33.59
N ILE A 315 -6.36 2.40 -33.44
CA ILE A 315 -5.05 2.72 -32.86
C ILE A 315 -5.22 3.03 -31.38
N MET A 316 -4.32 2.47 -30.58
CA MET A 316 -4.23 2.72 -29.15
C MET A 316 -3.13 3.74 -28.88
N LEU A 317 -3.48 4.82 -28.20
CA LEU A 317 -2.58 5.88 -27.77
C LEU A 317 -2.39 5.81 -26.26
N GLY A 318 -1.15 5.72 -25.79
CA GLY A 318 -0.82 5.78 -24.38
C GLY A 318 -0.39 7.18 -23.98
N VAL A 319 -1.07 7.77 -22.99
CA VAL A 319 -0.69 9.04 -22.36
C VAL A 319 0.07 8.75 -21.07
N ALA A 320 1.21 9.42 -20.90
CA ALA A 320 2.13 9.17 -19.81
C ALA A 320 1.48 9.34 -18.42
N SER A 321 1.75 8.40 -17.53
CA SER A 321 1.57 8.60 -16.09
C SER A 321 2.75 9.37 -15.50
N ASN A 322 2.65 9.80 -14.24
CA ASN A 322 3.69 10.51 -13.52
C ASN A 322 4.21 9.74 -12.29
N GLY A 323 3.94 8.43 -12.21
CA GLY A 323 4.34 7.56 -11.11
C GLY A 323 3.33 6.45 -10.83
N LEU A 324 3.28 5.98 -9.59
CA LEU A 324 2.38 4.91 -9.13
C LEU A 324 0.89 5.30 -9.18
N HIS A 325 0.57 6.59 -9.28
CA HIS A 325 -0.78 7.13 -9.08
C HIS A 325 -1.33 6.77 -7.70
N SER A 326 -2.51 6.16 -7.61
CA SER A 326 -3.14 5.71 -6.35
C SER A 326 -3.31 4.19 -6.25
N ASN A 327 -2.60 3.41 -7.08
CA ASN A 327 -2.80 1.96 -7.19
C ASN A 327 -1.49 1.16 -6.98
N GLY A 328 -1.61 -0.11 -6.57
CA GLY A 328 -0.47 -1.00 -6.34
C GLY A 328 0.36 -0.71 -5.08
N TYR A 329 -0.05 0.26 -4.25
CA TYR A 329 0.70 0.70 -3.06
C TYR A 329 0.92 -0.40 -2.02
N THR A 330 0.02 -1.38 -1.92
CA THR A 330 0.21 -2.49 -1.00
C THR A 330 1.47 -3.30 -1.35
N LEU A 331 1.66 -3.62 -2.63
CA LEU A 331 2.87 -4.30 -3.10
C LEU A 331 4.07 -3.38 -3.07
N ALA A 332 3.96 -2.15 -3.59
CA ALA A 332 5.06 -1.18 -3.58
C ALA A 332 5.61 -0.94 -2.17
N ARG A 333 4.74 -0.74 -1.17
CA ARG A 333 5.16 -0.57 0.23
C ARG A 333 5.88 -1.80 0.78
N LYS A 334 5.35 -3.00 0.52
CA LYS A 334 5.93 -4.25 1.03
C LYS A 334 7.26 -4.62 0.35
N VAL A 335 7.50 -4.14 -0.86
CA VAL A 335 8.78 -4.34 -1.57
C VAL A 335 9.81 -3.28 -1.17
N LEU A 336 9.41 -2.00 -1.14
CA LEU A 336 10.34 -0.87 -1.03
C LEU A 336 10.66 -0.50 0.43
N LEU A 337 9.66 -0.38 1.31
CA LEU A 337 9.86 0.14 2.67
C LEU A 337 10.71 -0.74 3.61
N PRO A 338 10.81 -2.07 3.43
CA PRO A 338 11.76 -2.87 4.20
C PRO A 338 13.23 -2.59 3.86
N LYS A 339 13.50 -1.98 2.69
CA LYS A 339 14.86 -1.76 2.15
C LYS A 339 15.28 -0.31 2.17
N THR A 340 14.33 0.62 2.05
CA THR A 340 14.60 2.03 1.81
C THR A 340 13.64 2.90 2.63
N ARG A 341 14.17 3.92 3.29
CA ARG A 341 13.35 4.85 4.08
C ARG A 341 12.68 5.89 3.18
N LEU A 342 11.53 6.43 3.59
CA LEU A 342 10.79 7.42 2.81
C LEU A 342 11.56 8.74 2.61
N ASP A 343 12.44 9.10 3.54
CA ASP A 343 13.31 10.28 3.47
C ASP A 343 14.63 10.03 2.72
N GLU A 344 14.87 8.82 2.26
CA GLU A 344 16.11 8.43 1.57
C GLU A 344 16.11 8.89 0.11
N MET A 345 17.22 9.50 -0.32
CA MET A 345 17.43 9.96 -1.68
C MET A 345 17.67 8.78 -2.62
N MET A 346 16.87 8.68 -3.68
CA MET A 346 17.00 7.62 -4.68
C MET A 346 17.99 8.01 -5.78
N PRO A 347 18.53 7.03 -6.55
CA PRO A 347 19.43 7.31 -7.67
C PRO A 347 18.86 8.24 -8.75
N TRP A 348 17.53 8.35 -8.85
CA TRP A 348 16.81 9.25 -9.76
C TRP A 348 16.57 10.67 -9.20
N GLY A 349 17.23 11.04 -8.09
CA GLY A 349 17.37 12.44 -7.66
C GLY A 349 16.23 13.02 -6.80
N VAL A 350 15.27 12.20 -6.37
CA VAL A 350 14.24 12.57 -5.37
C VAL A 350 14.15 11.51 -4.28
N THR A 351 13.55 11.85 -3.14
CA THR A 351 13.35 10.87 -2.07
C THR A 351 12.30 9.83 -2.45
N LEU A 352 12.38 8.62 -1.87
CA LEU A 352 11.38 7.58 -2.09
C LEU A 352 9.96 8.07 -1.74
N GLY A 353 9.82 8.75 -0.62
CA GLY A 353 8.53 9.31 -0.18
C GLY A 353 8.02 10.40 -1.12
N HIS A 354 8.89 11.22 -1.71
CA HIS A 354 8.47 12.16 -2.75
C HIS A 354 7.92 11.43 -3.98
N GLU A 355 8.63 10.41 -4.47
CA GLU A 355 8.20 9.62 -5.63
C GLU A 355 6.87 8.90 -5.37
N MET A 356 6.72 8.25 -4.21
CA MET A 356 5.51 7.54 -3.81
C MET A 356 4.33 8.48 -3.47
N LEU A 357 4.56 9.78 -3.26
CA LEU A 357 3.48 10.74 -2.96
C LEU A 357 3.23 11.73 -4.09
N LYS A 358 3.83 11.52 -5.28
CA LYS A 358 3.46 12.25 -6.49
C LYS A 358 1.95 12.09 -6.73
N PRO A 359 1.18 13.18 -6.88
CA PRO A 359 -0.26 13.11 -7.06
C PRO A 359 -0.59 12.44 -8.39
N THR A 360 -1.70 11.72 -8.43
CA THR A 360 -2.23 11.08 -9.63
C THR A 360 -2.52 12.14 -10.70
N ARG A 361 -2.10 11.88 -11.93
CA ARG A 361 -2.32 12.78 -13.06
C ARG A 361 -3.82 12.86 -13.40
N ILE A 362 -4.33 14.08 -13.58
CA ILE A 362 -5.72 14.34 -13.95
C ILE A 362 -5.81 14.55 -15.46
N TYR A 363 -6.59 13.71 -16.15
CA TYR A 363 -6.69 13.73 -17.61
C TYR A 363 -7.91 14.49 -18.15
N VAL A 364 -8.64 15.22 -17.30
CA VAL A 364 -9.85 15.98 -17.71
C VAL A 364 -9.55 16.98 -18.83
N LYS A 365 -8.40 17.67 -18.78
CA LYS A 365 -7.96 18.60 -19.84
C LYS A 365 -7.68 17.89 -21.17
N HIS A 366 -7.17 16.65 -21.12
CA HIS A 366 -6.90 15.84 -22.31
C HIS A 366 -8.20 15.46 -23.01
N PHE A 367 -9.14 14.93 -22.22
CA PHE A 367 -10.47 14.60 -22.72
C PHE A 367 -11.18 15.83 -23.32
N LYS A 368 -11.15 16.96 -22.61
CA LYS A 368 -11.74 18.22 -23.09
C LYS A 368 -11.11 18.66 -24.42
N ALA A 369 -9.79 18.60 -24.55
CA ALA A 369 -9.10 18.99 -25.78
C ALA A 369 -9.45 18.10 -26.98
N LEU A 370 -9.55 16.77 -26.77
CA LEU A 370 -10.02 15.85 -27.81
C LEU A 370 -11.47 16.15 -28.22
N LYS A 371 -12.34 16.37 -27.24
CA LYS A 371 -13.77 16.65 -27.45
C LYS A 371 -13.99 17.98 -28.18
N GLU A 372 -13.30 19.05 -27.79
CA GLU A 372 -13.39 20.37 -28.42
C GLU A 372 -12.85 20.36 -29.85
N ALA A 373 -11.84 19.54 -30.13
CA ALA A 373 -11.38 19.30 -31.48
C ALA A 373 -12.34 18.44 -32.30
N GLY A 374 -13.31 17.74 -31.68
CA GLY A 374 -14.16 16.78 -32.40
C GLY A 374 -13.35 15.61 -32.95
N VAL A 375 -12.41 15.10 -32.16
CA VAL A 375 -11.73 13.82 -32.45
C VAL A 375 -12.73 12.69 -32.22
N ASP A 376 -12.79 11.77 -33.17
CA ASP A 376 -13.59 10.55 -33.06
C ASP A 376 -12.91 9.56 -32.12
N VAL A 377 -13.40 9.45 -30.89
CA VAL A 377 -12.82 8.59 -29.83
C VAL A 377 -13.72 7.38 -29.63
N HIS A 378 -13.17 6.20 -29.91
CA HIS A 378 -13.88 4.94 -29.80
C HIS A 378 -13.84 4.33 -28.39
N GLY A 379 -12.81 4.65 -27.61
CA GLY A 379 -12.65 4.15 -26.25
C GLY A 379 -11.63 4.93 -25.44
N ILE A 380 -11.82 4.98 -24.12
CA ILE A 380 -10.87 5.59 -23.19
C ILE A 380 -10.75 4.67 -21.97
N ALA A 381 -9.54 4.27 -21.63
CA ALA A 381 -9.24 3.41 -20.49
C ALA A 381 -8.28 4.10 -19.51
N HIS A 382 -8.73 4.31 -18.28
CA HIS A 382 -7.92 4.82 -17.18
C HIS A 382 -7.18 3.66 -16.50
N ILE A 383 -5.86 3.67 -16.57
CA ILE A 383 -5.02 2.57 -16.10
C ILE A 383 -4.77 2.72 -14.60
N THR A 384 -5.66 2.10 -13.82
CA THR A 384 -5.69 2.12 -12.34
C THR A 384 -5.40 0.73 -11.75
N GLY A 385 -6.03 0.35 -10.64
CA GLY A 385 -5.92 -1.00 -10.06
C GLY A 385 -6.31 -2.04 -11.10
N THR A 386 -5.66 -3.21 -11.05
CA THR A 386 -5.63 -4.23 -12.12
C THR A 386 -4.83 -3.85 -13.39
N GLY A 387 -4.20 -2.68 -13.40
CA GLY A 387 -3.26 -2.25 -14.45
C GLY A 387 -3.88 -2.29 -15.85
N PHE A 388 -3.18 -2.91 -16.79
CA PHE A 388 -3.59 -3.01 -18.19
C PHE A 388 -4.85 -3.87 -18.40
N ARG A 389 -5.29 -4.66 -17.41
CA ARG A 389 -6.60 -5.35 -17.45
C ARG A 389 -7.75 -4.36 -17.63
N LYS A 390 -7.60 -3.10 -17.21
CA LYS A 390 -8.59 -2.03 -17.39
C LYS A 390 -9.00 -1.86 -18.85
N ILE A 391 -8.08 -2.08 -19.80
CA ILE A 391 -8.37 -1.97 -21.24
C ILE A 391 -9.45 -2.98 -21.68
N LEU A 392 -9.51 -4.16 -21.04
CA LEU A 392 -10.50 -5.21 -21.33
C LEU A 392 -11.95 -4.78 -21.05
N ARG A 393 -12.15 -3.70 -20.29
CA ARG A 393 -13.48 -3.12 -20.04
C ARG A 393 -14.09 -2.46 -21.29
N LEU A 394 -13.26 -2.09 -22.27
CA LEU A 394 -13.72 -1.41 -23.49
C LEU A 394 -14.48 -2.36 -24.42
N LYS A 395 -13.90 -3.52 -24.72
CA LYS A 395 -14.50 -4.47 -25.66
C LYS A 395 -13.93 -5.87 -25.47
N LYS A 396 -14.71 -6.87 -25.87
CA LYS A 396 -14.23 -8.25 -26.08
C LYS A 396 -13.43 -8.32 -27.38
N ALA A 397 -12.17 -7.87 -27.32
CA ALA A 397 -11.22 -7.87 -28.42
C ALA A 397 -9.81 -8.18 -27.91
N ARG A 398 -8.84 -8.34 -28.81
CA ARG A 398 -7.42 -8.33 -28.43
C ARG A 398 -6.89 -6.91 -28.55
N PHE A 399 -6.29 -6.42 -27.50
CA PHE A 399 -5.55 -5.15 -27.49
C PHE A 399 -4.07 -5.49 -27.58
N HIS A 400 -3.48 -5.27 -28.75
CA HIS A 400 -2.09 -5.64 -29.03
C HIS A 400 -1.20 -4.42 -28.87
N ILE A 401 -0.41 -4.43 -27.80
CA ILE A 401 0.58 -3.41 -27.44
C ILE A 401 1.94 -3.83 -28.00
N THR A 402 2.44 -3.04 -28.95
CA THR A 402 3.72 -3.26 -29.66
C THR A 402 4.80 -2.29 -29.21
N ALA A 403 4.42 -1.19 -28.55
CA ALA A 403 5.35 -0.19 -28.06
C ALA A 403 4.90 0.34 -26.69
N LEU A 404 5.86 0.69 -25.84
CA LEU A 404 5.64 1.25 -24.51
C LEU A 404 6.67 2.35 -24.24
N PRO A 405 6.37 3.29 -23.32
CA PRO A 405 7.38 4.21 -22.84
C PRO A 405 8.50 3.47 -22.10
N GLU A 406 9.63 4.15 -21.92
CA GLU A 406 10.68 3.68 -21.02
C GLU A 406 10.11 3.45 -19.62
N THR A 407 10.49 2.34 -18.98
CA THR A 407 9.92 1.96 -17.69
C THR A 407 10.38 2.95 -16.62
N PRO A 408 9.47 3.66 -15.92
CA PRO A 408 9.90 4.60 -14.90
C PRO A 408 10.67 3.91 -13.76
N PRO A 409 11.74 4.53 -13.22
CA PRO A 409 12.68 3.85 -12.30
C PRO A 409 12.07 3.22 -11.05
N ILE A 410 10.97 3.77 -10.52
CA ILE A 410 10.27 3.18 -9.38
C ILE A 410 9.69 1.80 -9.71
N PHE A 411 9.17 1.60 -10.93
CA PHE A 411 8.66 0.31 -11.37
C PHE A 411 9.79 -0.68 -11.62
N GLU A 412 10.91 -0.24 -12.19
CA GLU A 412 12.11 -1.08 -12.33
C GLU A 412 12.62 -1.56 -10.97
N THR A 413 12.63 -0.67 -9.97
CA THR A 413 13.03 -1.01 -8.61
C THR A 413 12.07 -2.02 -8.00
N ILE A 414 10.75 -1.85 -8.16
CA ILE A 414 9.77 -2.83 -7.66
C ILE A 414 9.94 -4.18 -8.36
N LEU A 415 10.13 -4.19 -9.69
CA LEU A 415 10.37 -5.38 -10.49
C LEU A 415 11.59 -6.16 -9.99
N LEU A 416 12.73 -5.48 -9.85
CA LEU A 416 14.01 -6.09 -9.46
C LEU A 416 14.03 -6.48 -7.98
N GLU A 417 13.70 -5.55 -7.09
CA GLU A 417 13.79 -5.76 -5.64
C GLU A 417 12.71 -6.69 -5.10
N GLY A 418 11.52 -6.66 -5.72
CA GLY A 418 10.40 -7.53 -5.39
C GLY A 418 10.42 -8.85 -6.14
N ARG A 419 11.29 -9.00 -7.15
CA ARG A 419 11.29 -10.15 -8.09
C ARG A 419 9.89 -10.42 -8.65
N VAL A 420 9.17 -9.34 -8.95
CA VAL A 420 7.79 -9.39 -9.45
C VAL A 420 7.84 -9.79 -10.92
N SER A 421 6.91 -10.64 -11.37
CA SER A 421 6.85 -11.02 -12.79
C SER A 421 6.34 -9.85 -13.64
N TRP A 422 6.71 -9.79 -14.92
CA TRP A 422 6.13 -8.79 -15.84
C TRP A 422 4.60 -8.87 -15.91
N ALA A 423 4.05 -10.08 -15.86
CA ALA A 423 2.59 -10.29 -15.85
C ALA A 423 1.93 -9.64 -14.62
N ASP A 424 2.53 -9.78 -13.45
CA ASP A 424 2.05 -9.13 -12.22
C ASP A 424 2.26 -7.62 -12.25
N MET A 425 3.38 -7.14 -12.80
CA MET A 425 3.65 -5.71 -12.95
C MET A 425 2.57 -5.04 -13.81
N TYR A 426 2.29 -5.58 -15.00
CA TYR A 426 1.25 -5.04 -15.88
C TYR A 426 -0.18 -5.30 -15.41
N SER A 427 -0.39 -6.27 -14.51
CA SER A 427 -1.68 -6.49 -13.85
C SER A 427 -1.84 -5.68 -12.56
N THR A 428 -0.82 -4.98 -12.08
CA THR A 428 -0.89 -4.20 -10.82
C THR A 428 -0.70 -2.70 -11.05
N PHE A 429 0.20 -2.34 -11.96
CA PHE A 429 0.69 -0.99 -12.14
C PHE A 429 0.41 -0.45 -13.55
N ASN A 430 0.46 0.88 -13.68
CA ASN A 430 0.29 1.59 -14.94
C ASN A 430 1.54 1.58 -15.83
N MET A 431 2.71 1.21 -15.29
CA MET A 431 3.98 1.04 -16.01
C MET A 431 4.37 2.24 -16.89
N GLY A 432 4.00 3.46 -16.49
CA GLY A 432 4.29 4.69 -17.23
C GLY A 432 3.15 5.16 -18.16
N VAL A 433 2.05 4.42 -18.31
CA VAL A 433 0.89 4.79 -19.13
C VAL A 433 -0.34 4.92 -18.24
N GLY A 434 -0.81 6.15 -17.98
CA GLY A 434 -1.95 6.37 -17.08
C GLY A 434 -3.30 6.41 -17.78
N LEU A 435 -3.33 6.73 -19.08
CA LEU A 435 -4.54 6.75 -19.89
C LEU A 435 -4.27 6.09 -21.24
N VAL A 436 -5.19 5.26 -21.70
CA VAL A 436 -5.20 4.72 -23.07
C VAL A 436 -6.40 5.27 -23.82
N VAL A 437 -6.17 5.89 -24.97
CA VAL A 437 -7.21 6.41 -25.86
C VAL A 437 -7.23 5.58 -27.14
N VAL A 438 -8.39 5.07 -27.53
CA VAL A 438 -8.60 4.27 -28.73
C VAL A 438 -9.30 5.12 -29.78
N VAL A 439 -8.68 5.27 -30.94
CA VAL A 439 -9.18 6.10 -32.04
C VAL A 439 -9.08 5.37 -33.39
N PRO A 440 -9.92 5.72 -34.37
CA PRO A 440 -9.72 5.31 -35.75
C PRO A 440 -8.33 5.68 -36.26
N LYS A 441 -7.78 4.87 -37.14
CA LYS A 441 -6.47 5.14 -37.77
C LYS A 441 -6.34 6.55 -38.38
N LYS A 442 -7.42 7.09 -38.95
CA LYS A 442 -7.47 8.44 -39.54
C LYS A 442 -7.29 9.58 -38.52
N GLU A 443 -7.67 9.36 -37.26
CA GLU A 443 -7.59 10.36 -36.19
C GLU A 443 -6.27 10.29 -35.41
N ARG A 444 -5.45 9.26 -35.63
CA ARG A 444 -4.22 9.00 -34.88
C ARG A 444 -3.33 10.23 -34.73
N ASP A 445 -2.87 10.80 -35.85
CA ASP A 445 -1.88 11.89 -35.83
C ASP A 445 -2.44 13.13 -35.13
N ARG A 446 -3.70 13.44 -35.42
CA ARG A 446 -4.43 14.55 -34.81
C ARG A 446 -4.57 14.38 -33.30
N ALA A 447 -4.94 13.18 -32.84
CA ALA A 447 -5.08 12.88 -31.43
C ALA A 447 -3.73 12.95 -30.70
N ILE A 448 -2.66 12.40 -31.29
CA ILE A 448 -1.29 12.51 -30.75
C ILE A 448 -0.88 13.98 -30.64
N ASP A 449 -1.09 14.79 -31.68
CA ASP A 449 -0.72 16.22 -31.68
C ASP A 449 -1.46 17.02 -30.60
N ILE A 450 -2.71 16.66 -30.31
CA ILE A 450 -3.51 17.31 -29.26
C ILE A 450 -3.02 16.88 -27.87
N LEU A 451 -2.89 15.58 -27.65
CA LEU A 451 -2.54 15.02 -26.35
C LEU A 451 -1.09 15.37 -25.95
N SER A 452 -0.17 15.35 -26.92
CA SER A 452 1.26 15.66 -26.71
C SER A 452 1.53 17.11 -26.30
N LYS A 453 0.55 18.02 -26.47
CA LYS A 453 0.63 19.40 -25.94
C LYS A 453 0.43 19.47 -24.43
N LEU A 454 -0.16 18.43 -23.84
CA LEU A 454 -0.50 18.36 -22.42
C LEU A 454 0.43 17.40 -21.68
N ASP A 455 0.61 16.18 -22.20
CA ASP A 455 1.53 15.17 -21.67
C ASP A 455 2.11 14.29 -22.79
N PRO A 456 3.31 13.72 -22.60
CA PRO A 456 3.90 12.79 -23.56
C PRO A 456 2.91 11.69 -23.95
N THR A 457 2.67 11.56 -25.25
CA THR A 457 1.70 10.62 -25.81
C THR A 457 2.34 9.88 -26.98
N MET A 458 2.10 8.57 -27.07
CA MET A 458 2.61 7.75 -28.16
C MET A 458 1.58 6.72 -28.62
N GLU A 459 1.69 6.29 -29.87
CA GLU A 459 1.04 5.07 -30.32
C GLU A 459 1.69 3.88 -29.59
N ILE A 460 0.87 3.13 -28.84
CA ILE A 460 1.33 1.95 -28.08
C ILE A 460 0.94 0.64 -28.77
N GLY A 461 0.01 0.68 -29.72
CA GLY A 461 -0.47 -0.52 -30.39
C GLY A 461 -1.80 -0.33 -31.09
N LYS A 462 -2.52 -1.44 -31.28
CA LYS A 462 -3.77 -1.48 -32.02
C LYS A 462 -4.73 -2.54 -31.50
N VAL A 463 -6.00 -2.40 -31.88
CA VAL A 463 -7.03 -3.39 -31.62
C VAL A 463 -7.02 -4.46 -32.71
N GLU A 464 -7.11 -5.72 -32.30
CA GLU A 464 -7.18 -6.90 -33.15
C GLU A 464 -8.43 -7.72 -32.84
N GLU A 465 -8.91 -8.45 -33.84
CA GLU A 465 -10.00 -9.40 -33.66
C GLU A 465 -9.53 -10.60 -32.83
N ALA A 466 -10.34 -11.05 -31.88
CA ALA A 466 -10.04 -12.24 -31.08
C ALA A 466 -11.31 -12.91 -30.54
N GLN A 467 -11.22 -14.23 -30.34
CA GLN A 467 -12.29 -15.03 -29.72
C GLN A 467 -12.41 -14.81 -28.21
N LYS A 468 -11.32 -14.38 -27.55
CA LYS A 468 -11.26 -14.06 -26.13
C LYS A 468 -10.65 -12.68 -25.93
N ALA A 469 -11.21 -11.92 -25.00
CA ALA A 469 -10.66 -10.64 -24.61
C ALA A 469 -9.25 -10.84 -24.04
N SER A 470 -8.28 -10.07 -24.52
CA SER A 470 -6.89 -10.13 -24.02
C SER A 470 -6.13 -8.84 -24.28
N VAL A 471 -5.16 -8.54 -23.44
CA VAL A 471 -4.12 -7.55 -23.70
C VAL A 471 -2.82 -8.30 -23.94
N TYR A 472 -2.26 -8.17 -25.15
CA TYR A 472 -0.98 -8.75 -25.50
C TYR A 472 0.09 -7.65 -25.50
N ILE A 473 1.08 -7.79 -24.64
CA ILE A 473 2.18 -6.86 -24.46
C ILE A 473 3.43 -7.51 -25.07
N GLU A 474 3.62 -7.29 -26.37
CA GLU A 474 4.67 -7.93 -27.18
C GLU A 474 6.08 -7.67 -26.63
N PRO A 475 6.47 -6.44 -26.21
CA PRO A 475 7.83 -6.17 -25.73
C PRO A 475 8.30 -7.05 -24.56
N HIS A 476 7.37 -7.61 -23.78
CA HIS A 476 7.65 -8.46 -22.63
C HIS A 476 7.08 -9.88 -22.76
N GLY A 477 6.46 -10.22 -23.89
CA GLY A 477 5.83 -11.52 -24.12
C GLY A 477 4.69 -11.84 -23.13
N VAL A 478 4.00 -10.83 -22.63
CA VAL A 478 2.94 -10.99 -21.61
C VAL A 478 1.56 -10.98 -22.27
N VAL A 479 0.71 -11.95 -21.90
CA VAL A 479 -0.71 -11.96 -22.26
C VAL A 479 -1.54 -11.88 -20.98
N ILE A 480 -2.42 -10.90 -20.92
CA ILE A 480 -3.36 -10.67 -19.83
C ILE A 480 -4.76 -10.96 -20.35
N SER A 481 -5.54 -11.75 -19.60
CA SER A 481 -6.91 -12.14 -19.95
C SER A 481 -7.90 -11.88 -18.84
#